data_AF-A0A3L7SZ87-F1
#
_entry.id   AF-A0A3L7SZ87-F1
#
_cell.length_a   1.000
_cell.length_b   1.000
_cell.length_c   1.000
_cell.angle_alpha   90.00
_cell.angle_beta   90.00
_cell.angle_gamma   90.00
#
_symmetry.space_group_name_H-M   'P 1'
#
loop_
_entity.id
_entity.type
_entity.pdbx_description
1 polymer ?
#
loop_
_entity_poly.entity_id
_entity_poly.type
_entity_poly.pdbx_seq_one_letter_code
_entity_poly.pdbx_strand_id
1 'polypeptide(L)'
;MSRVRSESSLSTLANVGKATLGDFAVLGIRSRAQLARRDAYRLYEKLCTVTAQRHDPCVIDVFLATISECRGKKPQNWWAFTPERKKALAANPRLAPTATRNATRIATRNAGA
;
A
#
# COMPACT_ATOMS: atom_id res chain seq x y z
N MET A 1 33.70 0.63 16.27
CA MET A 1 32.39 0.18 16.78
C MET A 1 31.30 1.12 16.27
N SER A 2 30.41 0.64 15.40
CA SER A 2 29.07 1.21 15.20
C SER A 2 28.22 0.16 14.49
N ARG A 3 27.39 -0.53 15.27
CA ARG A 3 26.43 -1.54 14.80
C ARG A 3 25.38 -0.79 13.99
N VAL A 4 25.37 -0.96 12.67
CA VAL A 4 24.27 -0.45 11.82
C VAL A 4 22.98 -1.01 12.41
N ARG A 5 22.07 -0.11 12.83
CA ARG A 5 20.77 -0.51 13.39
C ARG A 5 20.04 -1.32 12.33
N SER A 6 19.80 -2.60 12.62
CA SER A 6 19.00 -3.50 11.81
C SER A 6 17.53 -3.06 11.84
N GLU A 7 17.19 -1.99 11.13
CA GLU A 7 15.83 -1.80 10.65
C GLU A 7 15.67 -2.73 9.44
N SER A 8 15.11 -3.91 9.65
CA SER A 8 15.04 -4.95 8.62
C SER A 8 14.46 -4.38 7.33
N SER A 9 15.19 -4.54 6.22
CA SER A 9 14.85 -3.95 4.93
C SER A 9 13.44 -4.37 4.47
N LEU A 10 12.74 -3.49 3.75
CA LEU A 10 11.48 -3.85 3.08
C LEU A 10 11.66 -5.04 2.13
N SER A 11 12.85 -5.19 1.54
CA SER A 11 13.17 -6.28 0.61
C SER A 11 13.19 -7.67 1.25
N THR A 12 13.16 -7.77 2.59
CA THR A 12 13.12 -9.05 3.30
C THR A 12 11.71 -9.47 3.71
N LEU A 13 10.69 -8.65 3.43
CA LEU A 13 9.29 -9.00 3.67
C LEU A 13 8.85 -10.13 2.74
N ALA A 14 7.99 -11.01 3.23
CA ALA A 14 7.31 -11.95 2.34
C ALA A 14 6.44 -11.18 1.33
N ASN A 15 6.26 -11.76 0.14
CA ASN A 15 5.48 -11.17 -0.96
C ASN A 15 6.07 -9.86 -1.54
N VAL A 16 7.29 -9.48 -1.16
CA VAL A 16 7.95 -8.28 -1.68
C VAL A 16 9.00 -8.67 -2.71
N GLY A 17 8.70 -8.39 -3.98
CA GLY A 17 9.64 -8.44 -5.09
C GLY A 17 9.97 -7.03 -5.61
N LYS A 18 10.70 -6.97 -6.74
CA LYS A 18 11.10 -5.71 -7.39
C LYS A 18 9.92 -4.77 -7.66
N ALA A 19 8.78 -5.31 -8.09
CA ALA A 19 7.57 -4.52 -8.35
C ALA A 19 7.03 -3.87 -7.07
N THR A 20 6.79 -4.66 -6.01
CA THR A 20 6.29 -4.16 -4.72
C THR A 20 7.24 -3.14 -4.07
N LEU A 21 8.56 -3.32 -4.23
CA LEU A 21 9.55 -2.31 -3.79
C LEU A 21 9.42 -1.01 -4.59
N GLY A 22 9.17 -1.09 -5.89
CA GLY A 22 8.86 0.06 -6.74
C GLY A 22 7.60 0.79 -6.26
N ASP A 23 6.53 0.06 -5.95
CA ASP A 23 5.29 0.63 -5.42
C ASP A 23 5.53 1.34 -4.08
N PHE A 24 6.29 0.73 -3.17
CA PHE A 24 6.65 1.36 -1.90
C PHE A 24 7.49 2.63 -2.10
N ALA A 25 8.42 2.63 -3.06
CA ALA A 25 9.19 3.82 -3.39
C ALA A 25 8.29 4.95 -3.91
N VAL A 26 7.38 4.65 -4.85
CA VAL A 26 6.36 5.58 -5.37
C VAL A 26 5.48 6.13 -4.24
N LEU A 27 5.12 5.28 -3.26
CA LEU A 27 4.30 5.66 -2.11
C LEU A 27 5.06 6.43 -1.03
N GLY A 28 6.39 6.48 -1.10
CA GLY A 28 7.28 7.12 -0.13
C GLY A 28 7.49 6.31 1.15
N ILE A 29 7.34 4.98 1.09
CA ILE A 29 7.55 4.06 2.21
C ILE A 29 8.98 3.53 2.17
N ARG A 30 9.75 3.78 3.23
CA ARG A 30 11.19 3.45 3.29
C ARG A 30 11.56 2.44 4.37
N SER A 31 10.66 2.13 5.30
CA SER A 31 10.94 1.17 6.37
C SER A 31 9.72 0.36 6.79
N ARG A 32 9.95 -0.80 7.41
CA ARG A 32 8.90 -1.66 7.98
C ARG A 32 8.07 -0.92 9.03
N ALA A 33 8.71 -0.09 9.85
CA ALA A 33 8.01 0.72 10.86
C ALA A 33 7.05 1.74 10.23
N GLN A 34 7.42 2.35 9.10
CA GLN A 34 6.52 3.21 8.35
C GLN A 34 5.36 2.43 7.75
N LEU A 35 5.63 1.26 7.16
CA LEU A 35 4.61 0.41 6.55
C LEU A 35 3.60 -0.12 7.58
N ALA A 36 4.06 -0.53 8.77
CA ALA A 36 3.21 -1.01 9.86
C ALA A 36 2.09 -0.04 10.27
N ARG A 37 2.32 1.27 10.11
CA ARG A 37 1.38 2.34 10.46
C ARG A 37 0.40 2.70 9.35
N ARG A 38 0.50 2.06 8.18
CA ARG A 38 -0.37 2.35 7.02
C ARG A 38 -1.63 1.50 7.03
N ASP A 39 -2.56 1.94 6.19
CA ASP A 39 -3.78 1.22 5.83
C ASP A 39 -3.65 0.75 4.37
N ALA A 40 -3.93 -0.53 4.11
CA ALA A 40 -3.70 -1.14 2.80
C ALA A 40 -4.58 -0.51 1.70
N TYR A 41 -5.84 -0.21 2.01
CA TYR A 41 -6.79 0.35 1.05
C TYR A 41 -6.41 1.80 0.69
N ARG A 42 -5.98 2.60 1.68
CA ARG A 42 -5.46 3.95 1.43
C ARG A 42 -4.15 3.95 0.66
N LEU A 43 -3.26 2.98 0.89
CA LEU A 43 -2.05 2.84 0.07
C LEU A 43 -2.39 2.50 -1.37
N TYR A 44 -3.34 1.61 -1.59
CA TYR A 44 -3.80 1.25 -2.94
C TYR A 44 -4.45 2.44 -3.66
N GLU A 45 -5.34 3.19 -2.98
CA GLU A 45 -5.93 4.41 -3.54
C GLU A 45 -4.85 5.43 -3.91
N LYS A 46 -3.87 5.66 -3.01
CA LYS A 46 -2.75 6.56 -3.28
C LYS A 46 -1.92 6.07 -4.46
N LEU A 47 -1.61 4.77 -4.55
CA LEU A 47 -0.84 4.19 -5.64
C LEU A 47 -1.55 4.44 -6.98
N CYS A 48 -2.86 4.16 -7.06
CA CYS A 48 -3.64 4.42 -8.26
C CYS A 48 -3.64 5.90 -8.64
N THR A 49 -3.76 6.78 -7.64
CA THR A 49 -3.79 8.23 -7.84
C THR A 49 -2.46 8.75 -8.39
N VAL A 50 -1.32 8.38 -7.77
CA VAL A 50 -0.01 8.91 -8.15
C VAL A 50 0.52 8.33 -9.46
N THR A 51 0.07 7.13 -9.83
CA THR A 51 0.44 6.49 -11.11
C THR A 51 -0.56 6.79 -12.23
N ALA A 52 -1.67 7.48 -11.93
CA ALA A 52 -2.79 7.70 -12.85
C ALA A 52 -3.33 6.40 -13.50
N GLN A 53 -3.12 5.26 -12.85
CA GLN A 53 -3.49 3.95 -13.36
C GLN A 53 -4.29 3.18 -12.31
N ARG A 54 -5.34 2.48 -12.75
CA ARG A 54 -5.98 1.48 -11.90
C ARG A 54 -5.13 0.21 -11.90
N HIS A 55 -4.49 -0.07 -10.76
CA HIS A 55 -3.77 -1.31 -10.53
C HIS A 55 -4.74 -2.49 -10.31
N ASP A 56 -4.22 -3.71 -10.37
CA ASP A 56 -5.02 -4.88 -10.02
C ASP A 56 -5.35 -4.88 -8.52
N PRO A 57 -6.61 -5.20 -8.12
CA PRO A 57 -6.99 -5.21 -6.70
C PRO A 57 -6.20 -6.20 -5.84
N CYS A 58 -5.50 -7.19 -6.41
CA CYS A 58 -4.62 -8.09 -5.67
C CYS A 58 -3.44 -7.36 -5.01
N VAL A 59 -3.10 -6.14 -5.45
CA VAL A 59 -2.12 -5.29 -4.76
C VAL A 59 -2.56 -4.96 -3.33
N ILE A 60 -3.87 -4.84 -3.06
CA ILE A 60 -4.39 -4.68 -1.69
C ILE A 60 -4.02 -5.90 -0.84
N ASP A 61 -4.12 -7.12 -1.40
CA ASP A 61 -3.82 -8.36 -0.69
C ASP A 61 -2.33 -8.42 -0.31
N VAL A 62 -1.44 -7.96 -1.20
CA VAL A 62 0.00 -7.81 -0.91
C VAL A 62 0.25 -6.77 0.19
N PHE A 63 -0.44 -5.62 0.15
CA PHE A 63 -0.32 -4.61 1.20
C PHE A 63 -0.84 -5.10 2.56
N LEU A 64 -1.97 -5.81 2.59
CA LEU A 64 -2.49 -6.42 3.81
C LEU A 64 -1.47 -7.40 4.42
N ALA A 65 -0.91 -8.30 3.59
CA ALA A 65 0.08 -9.28 4.04
C ALA A 65 1.35 -8.62 4.60
N THR A 66 1.91 -7.66 3.86
CA THR A 66 3.16 -6.98 4.25
C THR A 66 2.99 -6.08 5.48
N ILE A 67 1.87 -5.36 5.60
CA ILE A 67 1.53 -4.58 6.80
C ILE A 67 1.33 -5.51 8.01
N SER A 68 0.65 -6.64 7.82
CA SER A 68 0.44 -7.65 8.87
C SER A 68 1.76 -8.21 9.39
N GLU A 69 2.69 -8.56 8.50
CA GLU A 69 4.05 -9.00 8.87
C GLU A 69 4.82 -7.87 9.59
N CYS A 70 4.73 -6.63 9.11
CA CYS A 70 5.35 -5.48 9.78
C CYS A 70 4.78 -5.20 11.17
N ARG A 71 3.55 -5.66 11.46
CA ARG A 71 2.92 -5.59 12.79
C ARG A 71 3.25 -6.79 13.68
N GLY A 72 4.17 -7.66 13.25
CA GLY A 72 4.67 -8.79 14.05
C GLY A 72 3.89 -10.10 13.88
N LYS A 73 2.94 -10.18 12.94
CA LYS A 73 2.32 -11.47 12.61
C LYS A 73 3.27 -12.32 11.77
N LYS A 74 3.09 -13.63 11.80
CA LYS A 74 3.85 -14.55 10.94
C LYS A 74 3.64 -14.19 9.46
N PRO A 75 4.67 -14.25 8.61
CA PRO A 75 4.52 -14.05 7.18
C PRO A 75 3.52 -15.05 6.60
N GLN A 76 2.63 -14.57 5.74
CA GLN A 76 1.63 -15.37 5.05
C GLN A 76 1.65 -15.02 3.57
N ASN A 77 1.29 -15.98 2.72
CA ASN A 77 1.12 -15.71 1.29
C ASN A 77 0.02 -14.66 1.11
N TRP A 78 0.23 -13.71 0.19
CA TRP A 78 -0.70 -12.59 -0.03
C TRP A 78 -2.13 -13.06 -0.33
N TRP A 79 -2.31 -14.18 -1.05
CA TRP A 79 -3.63 -14.66 -1.42
C TRP A 79 -4.47 -15.12 -0.22
N ALA A 80 -3.87 -15.37 0.95
CA ALA A 80 -4.59 -15.63 2.20
C ALA A 80 -5.48 -14.44 2.63
N PHE A 81 -5.16 -13.22 2.16
CA PHE A 81 -5.93 -12.00 2.43
C PHE A 81 -7.01 -11.71 1.38
N THR A 82 -7.08 -12.50 0.30
CA THR A 82 -8.11 -12.37 -0.74
C THR A 82 -9.54 -12.36 -0.19
N PRO A 83 -9.92 -13.25 0.76
CA PRO A 83 -11.27 -13.25 1.32
C PRO A 83 -11.58 -11.95 2.10
N GLU A 84 -10.58 -11.42 2.83
CA GLU A 84 -10.72 -10.16 3.58
C GLU A 84 -10.99 -9.00 2.62
N ARG A 85 -10.18 -8.85 1.56
CA ARG A 85 -10.40 -7.83 0.53
C ARG A 85 -11.76 -7.97 -0.13
N LYS A 86 -12.14 -9.18 -0.57
CA LYS A 86 -13.43 -9.41 -1.25
C LYS A 86 -14.60 -8.99 -0.34
N LYS A 87 -14.55 -9.34 0.94
CA LYS A 87 -15.56 -8.93 1.93
C LYS A 87 -15.60 -7.42 2.09
N ALA A 88 -14.44 -6.77 2.23
CA ALA A 88 -14.36 -5.32 2.39
C ALA A 88 -14.89 -4.56 1.17
N LEU A 89 -14.56 -5.00 -0.05
CA LEU A 89 -15.03 -4.38 -1.29
C LEU A 89 -16.53 -4.63 -1.55
N ALA A 90 -17.05 -5.79 -1.18
CA ALA A 90 -18.49 -6.05 -1.25
C ALA A 90 -19.27 -5.13 -0.29
N ALA A 91 -18.74 -4.88 0.90
CA ALA A 91 -19.34 -3.97 1.88
C ALA A 91 -19.17 -2.49 1.51
N ASN A 92 -18.03 -2.13 0.94
CA ASN A 92 -17.73 -0.76 0.51
C ASN A 92 -16.91 -0.75 -0.79
N PRO A 93 -17.58 -0.70 -1.95
CA PRO A 93 -16.90 -0.69 -3.25
C PRO A 93 -15.94 0.49 -3.45
N ARG A 94 -16.07 1.57 -2.68
CA ARG A 94 -15.22 2.77 -2.79
C ARG A 94 -13.78 2.55 -2.30
N LEU A 95 -13.52 1.47 -1.56
CA LEU A 95 -12.18 1.10 -1.08
C LEU A 95 -11.23 0.66 -2.21
N ALA A 96 -11.76 0.38 -3.40
CA ALA A 96 -10.98 0.26 -4.62
C ALA A 96 -11.47 1.32 -5.61
N PRO A 97 -10.66 2.29 -6.04
CA PRO A 97 -11.02 3.15 -7.17
C PRO A 97 -11.44 2.30 -8.38
N THR A 98 -12.71 2.41 -8.75
CA THR A 98 -13.20 2.05 -10.08
C THR A 98 -12.76 3.14 -11.06
N ALA A 99 -12.64 2.81 -12.35
CA ALA A 99 -12.25 3.72 -13.42
C ALA A 99 -13.04 5.06 -13.45
N THR A 100 -14.18 5.15 -12.77
CA THR A 100 -15.11 6.29 -12.80
C THR A 100 -14.84 7.39 -11.76
N ARG A 101 -13.85 7.30 -10.86
CA ARG A 101 -13.53 8.44 -9.99
C ARG A 101 -12.68 9.47 -10.73
N ASN A 102 -13.35 10.21 -11.62
CA ASN A 102 -12.84 11.42 -12.24
C ASN A 102 -12.22 12.36 -11.19
N ALA A 103 -11.13 12.97 -11.63
CA ALA A 103 -10.40 14.02 -10.98
C ALA A 103 -11.31 15.13 -10.44
N THR A 104 -11.62 15.11 -9.14
CA THR A 104 -12.15 16.30 -8.46
C THR A 104 -11.59 16.41 -7.06
N ARG A 105 -10.38 16.98 -6.97
CA ARG A 105 -9.94 17.94 -5.92
C ARG A 105 -8.46 18.30 -6.11
N ILE A 106 -8.15 18.99 -7.21
CA ILE A 106 -7.13 20.05 -7.17
C ILE A 106 -7.89 21.35 -7.42
N ALA A 107 -8.57 21.82 -6.37
CA ALA A 107 -9.08 23.19 -6.34
C ALA A 107 -8.15 23.97 -5.39
N THR A 108 -7.23 24.71 -6.02
CA THR A 108 -6.70 26.01 -5.59
C THR A 108 -6.24 26.14 -4.13
N ARG A 109 -4.94 25.94 -3.92
CA ARG A 109 -4.14 26.77 -3.01
C ARG A 109 -3.03 27.40 -3.85
N ASN A 110 -3.32 28.56 -4.44
CA ASN A 110 -2.35 29.57 -4.85
C ASN A 110 -3.08 30.87 -5.21
N ALA A 111 -3.21 31.71 -4.19
CA ALA A 111 -3.16 33.17 -4.28
C ALA A 111 -2.45 33.56 -2.96
N GLY A 112 -1.20 34.03 -2.92
CA GLY A 112 -0.45 34.76 -3.93
C GLY A 112 -0.59 36.25 -3.64
N ALA A 113 0.36 36.76 -2.84
CA ALA A 113 0.81 38.15 -2.65
C ALA A 113 -0.23 39.23 -2.30
#